data_AF-A0A7S4MEN2-F1
#
_entry.id   AF-A0A7S4MEN2-F1
#
_cell.length_a   1.000
_cell.length_b   1.000
_cell.length_c   1.000
_cell.angle_alpha   90.00
_cell.angle_beta   90.00
_cell.angle_gamma   90.00
#
_symmetry.space_group_name_H-M   'P 1'
#
loop_
_entity.id
_entity.type
_entity.pdbx_description
1 polymer ?
#
loop_
_entity_poly.entity_id
_entity_poly.type
_entity_poly.pdbx_seq_one_letter_code
_entity_poly.pdbx_strand_id
1 'polypeptide(L)'
;MFKGTPLVSAPDDAKMKFAEGPFGSMVAQFMASEQEVLGDWKVDKIVEAANANFDTEEANNLLEKELTGNVVTMFSFVDCPWCLLGKRLLSGEPYCLADGDGVLEIVELEELGPKGKALRAAIALETRRTSMPAVFIGRKAIGGYTDGMPGLMKLHEDGALMEMIDLAKPSSNSMF
;
A
#
# COMPACT_ATOMS: atom_id res chain seq x y z
N MET A 1 -4.71 -3.98 -12.88
CA MET A 1 -3.82 -4.40 -14.00
C MET A 1 -3.71 -5.93 -14.12
N PHE A 2 -3.94 -6.73 -13.07
CA PHE A 2 -3.99 -8.20 -13.20
C PHE A 2 -5.37 -8.79 -13.51
N LYS A 3 -6.45 -8.00 -13.35
CA LYS A 3 -7.82 -8.44 -13.64
C LYS A 3 -7.90 -9.03 -15.05
N GLY A 4 -8.29 -10.30 -15.13
CA GLY A 4 -8.40 -11.04 -16.39
C GLY A 4 -7.15 -11.85 -16.80
N THR A 5 -6.09 -11.86 -15.99
CA THR A 5 -4.94 -12.76 -16.21
C THR A 5 -5.10 -14.06 -15.40
N PRO A 6 -4.50 -15.19 -15.83
CA PRO A 6 -4.51 -16.44 -15.05
C PRO A 6 -3.94 -16.29 -13.63
N LEU A 7 -3.14 -15.26 -13.38
CA LEU A 7 -2.52 -15.00 -12.09
C LEU A 7 -3.53 -14.61 -11.00
N VAL A 8 -4.69 -14.06 -11.37
CA VAL A 8 -5.75 -13.69 -10.41
C VAL A 8 -6.32 -14.93 -9.72
N SER A 9 -6.57 -15.98 -10.51
CA SER A 9 -7.13 -17.24 -10.02
C SER A 9 -6.07 -18.20 -9.49
N ALA A 10 -4.78 -17.82 -9.53
CA ALA A 10 -3.71 -18.66 -9.03
C ALA A 10 -3.72 -18.68 -7.48
N PRO A 11 -3.27 -19.79 -6.86
CA PRO A 11 -3.02 -19.82 -5.43
C PRO A 11 -2.02 -18.73 -4.99
N ASP A 12 -2.16 -18.25 -3.75
CA ASP A 12 -1.33 -17.17 -3.21
C ASP A 12 0.17 -17.50 -3.21
N ASP A 13 0.55 -18.77 -2.97
CA ASP A 13 1.95 -19.19 -3.03
C ASP A 13 2.52 -19.07 -4.45
N ALA A 14 1.71 -19.35 -5.48
CA ALA A 14 2.09 -19.18 -6.87
C ALA A 14 2.18 -17.69 -7.26
N LYS A 15 1.26 -16.85 -6.78
CA LYS A 15 1.32 -15.39 -6.95
C LYS A 15 2.60 -14.82 -6.35
N MET A 16 2.96 -15.23 -5.13
CA MET A 16 4.16 -14.76 -4.45
C MET A 16 5.44 -15.25 -5.12
N LYS A 17 5.53 -16.54 -5.50
CA LYS A 17 6.67 -17.08 -6.28
C LYS A 17 6.88 -16.33 -7.59
N PHE A 18 5.79 -15.95 -8.25
CA PHE A 18 5.86 -15.12 -9.46
C PHE A 18 6.49 -13.75 -9.16
N ALA A 19 6.02 -13.07 -8.12
CA ALA A 19 6.49 -11.74 -7.76
C ALA A 19 7.95 -11.71 -7.28
N GLU A 20 8.40 -12.76 -6.59
CA GLU A 20 9.79 -12.95 -6.16
C GLU A 20 10.72 -13.39 -7.31
N GLY A 21 10.16 -13.91 -8.40
CA GLY A 21 10.92 -14.44 -9.53
C GLY A 21 11.45 -13.37 -10.49
N PRO A 22 12.39 -13.73 -11.40
CA PRO A 22 12.99 -12.78 -12.34
C PRO A 22 11.96 -12.05 -13.23
N PHE A 23 10.90 -12.75 -13.62
CA PHE A 23 9.83 -12.16 -14.42
C PHE A 23 8.97 -11.19 -13.59
N GLY A 24 8.68 -11.51 -12.32
CA GLY A 24 8.01 -10.60 -11.40
C GLY A 24 8.79 -9.31 -11.17
N SER A 25 10.11 -9.42 -10.97
CA SER A 25 11.00 -8.27 -10.85
C SER A 25 11.00 -7.38 -12.10
N MET A 26 10.99 -7.99 -13.29
CA MET A 26 10.87 -7.24 -14.55
C MET A 26 9.54 -6.50 -14.66
N VAL A 27 8.43 -7.14 -14.28
CA VAL A 27 7.10 -6.48 -14.26
C VAL A 27 7.09 -5.33 -13.24
N ALA A 28 7.67 -5.52 -12.06
CA ALA A 28 7.76 -4.47 -11.04
C ALA A 28 8.56 -3.26 -11.55
N GLN A 29 9.71 -3.48 -12.20
CA GLN A 29 10.52 -2.42 -12.81
C GLN A 29 9.78 -1.69 -13.91
N PHE A 30 9.08 -2.43 -14.78
CA PHE A 30 8.25 -1.82 -15.81
C PHE A 30 7.14 -0.96 -15.20
N MET A 31 6.44 -1.45 -14.18
CA MET A 31 5.41 -0.68 -13.48
C MET A 31 5.95 0.59 -12.83
N ALA A 32 7.13 0.54 -12.23
CA ALA A 32 7.81 1.71 -11.68
C ALA A 32 8.14 2.73 -12.79
N SER A 33 8.66 2.30 -13.93
CA SER A 33 8.94 3.19 -15.07
C SER A 33 7.66 3.78 -15.69
N GLU A 34 6.58 3.01 -15.78
CA GLU A 34 5.30 3.49 -16.30
C GLU A 34 4.69 4.55 -15.37
N GLN A 35 4.91 4.41 -14.07
CA GLN A 35 4.52 5.40 -13.06
C GLN A 35 5.31 6.71 -13.22
N GLU A 36 6.59 6.66 -13.58
CA GLU A 36 7.41 7.86 -13.84
C GLU A 36 6.97 8.60 -15.10
N VAL A 37 6.58 7.87 -16.15
CA VAL A 37 6.26 8.46 -17.46
C VAL A 37 4.79 8.86 -17.59
N LEU A 38 3.88 8.04 -17.03
CA LEU A 38 2.42 8.18 -17.21
C LEU A 38 1.69 8.43 -15.88
N GLY A 39 2.42 8.75 -14.80
CA GLY A 39 1.88 8.91 -13.46
C GLY A 39 0.70 9.89 -13.41
N ASP A 40 0.88 11.09 -13.96
CA ASP A 40 -0.14 12.13 -13.94
C ASP A 40 -1.44 11.68 -14.62
N TRP A 41 -1.32 11.11 -15.81
CA TRP A 41 -2.45 10.55 -16.54
C TRP A 41 -3.15 9.42 -15.76
N LYS A 42 -2.39 8.55 -15.09
CA LYS A 42 -2.95 7.48 -14.26
C LYS A 42 -3.68 8.03 -13.03
N VAL A 43 -3.13 9.07 -12.40
CA VAL A 43 -3.78 9.75 -11.27
C VAL A 43 -5.12 10.31 -11.72
N ASP A 44 -5.16 11.01 -12.85
CA ASP A 44 -6.40 11.57 -13.42
C ASP A 44 -7.43 10.46 -13.66
N LYS A 45 -7.02 9.31 -14.23
CA LYS A 45 -7.92 8.17 -14.44
C LYS A 45 -8.42 7.52 -13.14
N ILE A 46 -7.61 7.52 -12.08
CA ILE A 46 -8.06 7.05 -10.77
C ILE A 46 -9.11 8.00 -10.18
N VAL A 47 -8.88 9.31 -10.27
CA VAL A 47 -9.80 10.34 -9.78
C VAL A 47 -11.12 10.28 -10.55
N GLU A 48 -11.07 10.22 -11.89
CA GLU A 48 -12.26 10.05 -12.75
C GLU A 48 -13.05 8.78 -12.38
N ALA A 49 -12.36 7.68 -12.05
CA ALA A 49 -12.98 6.41 -11.71
C ALA A 49 -13.63 6.40 -10.32
N ALA A 50 -13.23 7.31 -9.42
CA ALA A 50 -13.79 7.42 -8.08
C ALA A 50 -15.22 7.93 -8.13
N ASN A 51 -15.47 9.07 -8.77
CA ASN A 51 -16.80 9.60 -9.10
C ASN A 51 -16.68 10.87 -9.97
N ALA A 52 -17.74 11.23 -10.72
CA ALA A 52 -17.84 12.52 -11.42
C ALA A 52 -17.88 13.73 -10.46
N ASN A 53 -18.39 13.53 -9.24
CA ASN A 53 -18.42 14.53 -8.17
C ASN A 53 -17.41 14.18 -7.06
N PHE A 54 -16.23 13.69 -7.43
CA PHE A 54 -15.18 13.39 -6.44
C PHE A 54 -14.85 14.65 -5.62
N ASP A 55 -15.03 14.55 -4.30
CA ASP A 55 -14.65 15.60 -3.35
C ASP A 55 -13.28 15.26 -2.75
N THR A 56 -12.29 16.05 -3.12
CA THR A 56 -10.91 15.88 -2.64
C THR A 56 -10.79 16.07 -1.13
N GLU A 57 -11.54 17.00 -0.54
CA GLU A 57 -11.48 17.26 0.90
C GLU A 57 -12.08 16.10 1.68
N GLU A 58 -13.24 15.58 1.25
CA GLU A 58 -13.85 14.39 1.84
C GLU A 58 -12.93 13.16 1.72
N ALA A 59 -12.34 12.95 0.54
CA ALA A 59 -11.45 11.83 0.30
C ALA A 59 -10.16 11.90 1.14
N ASN A 60 -9.60 13.11 1.31
CA ASN A 60 -8.45 13.33 2.19
C ASN A 60 -8.81 13.10 3.66
N ASN A 61 -9.98 13.55 4.11
CA ASN A 61 -10.46 13.28 5.47
C ASN A 61 -10.66 11.78 5.71
N LEU A 62 -11.12 11.03 4.70
CA LEU A 62 -11.20 9.59 4.76
C LEU A 62 -9.81 8.95 4.88
N LEU A 63 -8.84 9.37 4.06
CA LEU A 63 -7.46 8.87 4.14
C LEU A 63 -6.86 9.13 5.53
N GLU A 64 -6.96 10.36 6.03
CA GLU A 64 -6.46 10.75 7.35
C GLU A 64 -7.12 9.93 8.47
N LYS A 65 -8.41 9.60 8.34
CA LYS A 65 -9.10 8.74 9.29
C LYS A 65 -8.51 7.32 9.30
N GLU A 66 -8.26 6.71 8.15
CA GLU A 66 -7.65 5.36 8.08
C GLU A 66 -6.20 5.35 8.61
N LEU A 67 -5.47 6.46 8.42
CA LEU A 67 -4.11 6.64 8.95
C LEU A 67 -4.09 6.97 10.45
N THR A 68 -5.20 7.40 11.04
CA THR A 68 -5.29 7.76 12.45
C THR A 68 -5.51 6.51 13.30
N GLY A 69 -4.65 6.32 14.31
CA GLY A 69 -4.77 5.21 15.27
C GLY A 69 -3.94 3.98 14.92
N ASN A 70 -3.28 3.99 13.76
CA ASN A 70 -2.42 2.91 13.28
C ASN A 70 -0.99 3.43 13.08
N VAL A 71 0.00 2.59 13.41
CA VAL A 71 1.41 2.91 13.21
C VAL A 71 1.80 2.64 11.75
N VAL A 72 1.33 1.53 11.21
CA VAL A 72 1.51 1.07 9.84
C VAL A 72 0.12 0.91 9.22
N THR A 73 -0.11 1.58 8.11
CA THR A 73 -1.32 1.36 7.31
C THR A 73 -0.89 0.89 5.92
N MET A 74 -1.43 -0.24 5.47
CA MET A 74 -1.18 -0.75 4.14
C MET A 74 -2.50 -0.84 3.37
N PHE A 75 -2.63 0.00 2.34
CA PHE A 75 -3.70 -0.12 1.37
C PHE A 75 -3.38 -1.20 0.35
N SER A 76 -4.31 -2.12 0.14
CA SER A 76 -4.10 -3.37 -0.58
C SER A 76 -5.17 -3.61 -1.65
N PHE A 77 -4.85 -4.49 -2.59
CA PHE A 77 -5.82 -5.18 -3.44
C PHE A 77 -5.74 -6.68 -3.19
N VAL A 78 -6.90 -7.34 -3.11
CA VAL A 78 -7.06 -8.74 -2.70
C VAL A 78 -6.17 -9.68 -3.53
N ASP A 79 -6.13 -9.49 -4.85
CA ASP A 79 -5.40 -10.37 -5.78
C ASP A 79 -4.03 -9.83 -6.23
N CYS A 80 -3.45 -8.87 -5.50
CA CYS A 80 -2.16 -8.31 -5.87
C CYS A 80 -0.99 -9.12 -5.26
N PRO A 81 -0.10 -9.71 -6.09
CA PRO A 81 1.05 -10.47 -5.59
C PRO A 81 1.96 -9.68 -4.63
N TRP A 82 2.22 -8.41 -4.93
CA TRP A 82 3.05 -7.55 -4.07
C TRP A 82 2.33 -7.13 -2.78
N CYS A 83 1.00 -7.09 -2.77
CA CYS A 83 0.25 -6.89 -1.52
C CYS A 83 0.39 -8.13 -0.63
N LEU A 84 0.30 -9.34 -1.19
CA LEU A 84 0.53 -10.57 -0.44
C LEU A 84 1.95 -10.64 0.16
N LEU A 85 2.97 -10.23 -0.60
CA LEU A 85 4.34 -10.13 -0.08
C LEU A 85 4.47 -9.09 1.03
N GLY A 86 3.86 -7.92 0.90
CA GLY A 86 3.84 -6.89 1.94
C GLY A 86 3.17 -7.38 3.24
N LYS A 87 2.02 -8.04 3.12
CA LYS A 87 1.33 -8.69 4.25
C LYS A 87 2.23 -9.70 4.93
N ARG A 88 2.81 -10.63 4.14
CA ARG A 88 3.70 -11.68 4.65
C ARG A 88 4.90 -11.09 5.39
N LEU A 89 5.52 -10.05 4.83
CA LEU A 89 6.67 -9.38 5.45
C LEU A 89 6.28 -8.79 6.81
N LEU A 90 5.19 -8.02 6.88
CA LEU A 90 4.75 -7.36 8.11
C LEU A 90 4.25 -8.34 9.18
N SER A 91 3.59 -9.44 8.77
CA SER A 91 3.12 -10.47 9.70
C SER A 91 4.20 -11.45 10.14
N GLY A 92 5.31 -11.52 9.40
CA GLY A 92 6.41 -12.44 9.67
C GLY A 92 7.44 -11.87 10.63
N GLU A 93 8.36 -12.72 11.09
CA GLU A 93 9.56 -12.29 11.80
C GLU A 93 10.39 -11.32 10.94
N PRO A 94 10.93 -10.23 11.51
CA PRO A 94 10.98 -9.90 12.94
C PRO A 94 9.80 -9.05 13.46
N TYR A 95 8.81 -8.71 12.62
CA TYR A 95 7.80 -7.70 12.95
C TYR A 95 6.58 -8.26 13.67
N CYS A 96 6.10 -9.43 13.23
CA CYS A 96 4.99 -10.16 13.86
C CYS A 96 3.73 -9.32 14.09
N LEU A 97 3.44 -8.38 13.18
CA LEU A 97 2.27 -7.50 13.29
C LEU A 97 1.01 -8.23 12.85
N ALA A 98 -0.09 -8.04 13.58
CA ALA A 98 -1.38 -8.59 13.24
C ALA A 98 -2.30 -7.49 12.69
N ASP A 99 -3.10 -7.83 11.69
CA ASP A 99 -4.08 -6.90 11.14
C ASP A 99 -5.11 -6.50 12.21
N GLY A 100 -5.31 -5.19 12.39
CA GLY A 100 -6.22 -4.62 13.38
C GLY A 100 -5.70 -4.65 14.83
N ASP A 101 -4.39 -4.84 15.05
CA ASP A 101 -3.78 -4.87 16.39
C ASP A 101 -3.47 -3.48 16.97
N GLY A 102 -3.83 -2.41 16.27
CA GLY A 102 -3.53 -1.02 16.62
C GLY A 102 -2.10 -0.58 16.25
N VAL A 103 -1.29 -1.47 15.71
CA VAL A 103 -0.01 -1.18 15.07
C VAL A 103 -0.17 -1.29 13.56
N LEU A 104 -0.67 -2.42 13.05
CA LEU A 104 -0.92 -2.65 11.62
C LEU A 104 -2.42 -2.60 11.29
N GLU A 105 -2.76 -1.86 10.24
CA GLU A 105 -4.06 -1.91 9.59
C GLU A 105 -3.89 -2.20 8.10
N ILE A 106 -4.55 -3.25 7.60
CA ILE A 106 -4.62 -3.60 6.19
C ILE A 106 -5.98 -3.21 5.63
N VAL A 107 -5.98 -2.26 4.69
CA VAL A 107 -7.21 -1.76 4.08
C VAL A 107 -7.38 -2.33 2.67
N GLU A 108 -8.28 -3.29 2.51
CA GLU A 108 -8.63 -3.87 1.20
C GLU A 108 -9.55 -2.97 0.40
N LEU A 109 -8.97 -2.15 -0.48
CA LEU A 109 -9.71 -1.12 -1.22
C LEU A 109 -10.82 -1.69 -2.10
N GLU A 110 -10.67 -2.90 -2.62
CA GLU A 110 -11.69 -3.49 -3.50
C GLU A 110 -12.95 -3.91 -2.75
N GLU A 111 -12.81 -4.30 -1.49
CA GLU A 111 -13.93 -4.72 -0.62
C GLU A 111 -14.75 -3.51 -0.16
N LEU A 112 -14.14 -2.33 -0.11
CA LEU A 112 -14.80 -1.06 0.26
C LEU A 112 -15.63 -0.42 -0.87
N GLY A 113 -15.64 -1.01 -2.07
CA GLY A 113 -16.45 -0.54 -3.19
C GLY A 113 -16.22 0.96 -3.53
N PRO A 114 -17.27 1.81 -3.60
CA PRO A 114 -17.10 3.24 -3.87
C PRO A 114 -16.17 3.97 -2.90
N LYS A 115 -16.23 3.65 -1.59
CA LYS A 115 -15.34 4.23 -0.59
C LYS A 115 -13.88 3.90 -0.89
N GLY A 116 -13.61 2.65 -1.28
CA GLY A 116 -12.26 2.21 -1.66
C GLY A 116 -11.72 2.92 -2.91
N LYS A 117 -12.58 3.26 -3.86
CA LYS A 117 -12.17 4.08 -5.01
C LYS A 117 -11.84 5.51 -4.60
N ALA A 118 -12.62 6.12 -3.71
CA ALA A 118 -12.34 7.44 -3.17
C ALA A 118 -11.01 7.47 -2.38
N LEU A 119 -10.77 6.47 -1.53
CA LEU A 119 -9.49 6.28 -0.83
C LEU A 119 -8.32 6.11 -1.81
N ARG A 120 -8.49 5.29 -2.85
CA ARG A 120 -7.47 5.12 -3.89
C ARG A 120 -7.13 6.45 -4.57
N ALA A 121 -8.13 7.28 -4.85
CA ALA A 121 -7.92 8.60 -5.44
C ALA A 121 -7.20 9.55 -4.47
N ALA A 122 -7.58 9.59 -3.20
CA ALA A 122 -6.86 10.37 -2.18
C ALA A 122 -5.38 9.96 -2.08
N ILE A 123 -5.09 8.66 -2.01
CA ILE A 123 -3.71 8.13 -2.00
C ILE A 123 -2.95 8.56 -3.25
N ALA A 124 -3.58 8.46 -4.43
CA ALA A 124 -2.96 8.84 -5.69
C ALA A 124 -2.69 10.35 -5.79
N LEU A 125 -3.56 11.19 -5.24
CA LEU A 125 -3.33 12.63 -5.19
C LEU A 125 -2.21 13.00 -4.22
N GLU A 126 -2.23 12.43 -3.02
CA GLU A 126 -1.25 12.70 -1.95
C GLU A 126 0.16 12.20 -2.31
N THR A 127 0.25 10.97 -2.82
CA THR A 127 1.54 10.27 -2.98
C THR A 127 2.00 10.18 -4.43
N ARG A 128 1.16 10.61 -5.37
CA ARG A 128 1.25 10.31 -6.81
C ARG A 128 1.13 8.84 -7.16
N ARG A 129 1.14 7.90 -6.20
CA ARG A 129 1.20 6.45 -6.45
C ARG A 129 -0.11 5.90 -6.99
N THR A 130 -0.04 5.12 -8.08
CA THR A 130 -1.22 4.53 -8.72
C THR A 130 -1.32 3.00 -8.61
N SER A 131 -0.23 2.35 -8.21
CA SER A 131 -0.11 0.92 -7.90
C SER A 131 -0.45 0.62 -6.44
N MET A 132 -0.53 -0.67 -6.07
CA MET A 132 -0.68 -1.16 -4.68
C MET A 132 0.35 -2.27 -4.41
N PRO A 133 0.82 -2.48 -3.16
CA PRO A 133 0.33 -1.88 -1.91
C PRO A 133 0.81 -0.45 -1.73
N ALA A 134 0.01 0.46 -1.18
CA ALA A 134 0.49 1.77 -0.73
C ALA A 134 0.64 1.73 0.78
N VAL A 135 1.87 1.93 1.27
CA VAL A 135 2.23 1.73 2.67
C VAL A 135 2.58 3.07 3.31
N PHE A 136 2.03 3.28 4.50
CA PHE A 136 2.28 4.45 5.34
C PHE A 136 2.83 3.97 6.68
N ILE A 137 3.80 4.70 7.23
CA ILE A 137 4.31 4.50 8.60
C ILE A 137 4.31 5.85 9.31
N GLY A 138 3.64 5.94 10.46
CA GLY A 138 3.47 7.19 11.19
C GLY A 138 2.84 8.29 10.33
N ARG A 139 1.83 7.92 9.53
CA ARG A 139 1.11 8.79 8.57
C ARG A 139 1.97 9.31 7.40
N LYS A 140 3.20 8.84 7.23
CA LYS A 140 4.06 9.18 6.08
C LYS A 140 4.06 8.05 5.06
N ALA A 141 3.78 8.38 3.80
CA ALA A 141 3.89 7.42 2.71
C ALA A 141 5.35 6.98 2.53
N ILE A 142 5.59 5.68 2.50
CA ILE A 142 6.92 5.11 2.23
C ILE A 142 7.03 4.49 0.83
N GLY A 143 5.92 4.32 0.13
CA GLY A 143 5.88 3.68 -1.19
C GLY A 143 5.05 2.40 -1.21
N GLY A 144 5.48 1.40 -1.96
CA GLY A 144 4.90 0.06 -1.93
C GLY A 144 5.86 -1.00 -1.48
N TYR A 145 5.74 -2.20 -2.04
CA TYR A 145 6.58 -3.33 -1.63
C TYR A 145 8.01 -3.19 -2.16
N THR A 146 8.18 -3.14 -3.49
CA THR A 146 9.50 -3.05 -4.16
C THR A 146 9.86 -1.64 -4.65
N ASP A 147 8.99 -0.65 -4.47
CA ASP A 147 9.12 0.69 -5.06
C ASP A 147 8.74 1.81 -4.08
N GLY A 148 9.09 3.04 -4.45
CA GLY A 148 8.88 4.26 -3.67
C GLY A 148 10.14 4.74 -2.95
N MET A 149 10.05 5.89 -2.28
CA MET A 149 11.14 6.48 -1.53
C MET A 149 10.87 6.30 -0.04
N PRO A 150 11.29 5.21 0.62
CA PRO A 150 12.19 4.12 0.14
C PRO A 150 11.55 2.78 -0.28
N GLY A 151 10.27 2.51 0.04
CA GLY A 151 9.62 1.22 -0.16
C GLY A 151 9.84 0.21 0.99
N LEU A 152 8.88 -0.69 1.19
CA LEU A 152 8.83 -1.60 2.34
C LEU A 152 9.97 -2.62 2.34
N MET A 153 10.22 -3.27 1.21
CA MET A 153 11.29 -4.27 1.07
C MET A 153 12.66 -3.64 1.30
N LYS A 154 12.89 -2.44 0.75
CA LYS A 154 14.16 -1.73 0.92
C LYS A 154 14.42 -1.36 2.38
N LEU A 155 13.41 -0.85 3.09
CA LEU A 155 13.52 -0.56 4.54
C LEU A 155 13.81 -1.82 5.36
N HIS A 156 13.22 -2.96 4.98
CA HIS A 156 13.50 -4.23 5.63
C HIS A 156 14.95 -4.67 5.42
N GLU A 157 15.40 -4.66 4.16
CA GLU A 157 16.78 -5.02 3.78
C GLU A 157 17.83 -4.10 4.43
N ASP A 158 17.53 -2.82 4.57
CA ASP A 158 18.41 -1.84 5.21
C ASP A 158 18.37 -1.88 6.75
N GLY A 159 17.48 -2.71 7.34
CA GLY A 159 17.29 -2.78 8.79
C GLY A 159 16.57 -1.58 9.41
N ALA A 160 16.14 -0.61 8.60
CA ALA A 160 15.53 0.64 9.05
C ALA A 160 14.01 0.53 9.34
N LEU A 161 13.34 -0.51 8.85
CA LEU A 161 11.88 -0.65 9.00
C LEU A 161 11.44 -0.75 10.47
N MET A 162 12.14 -1.54 11.28
CA MET A 162 11.78 -1.72 12.69
C MET A 162 11.91 -0.40 13.47
N GLU A 163 13.02 0.30 13.27
CA GLU A 163 13.25 1.60 13.88
C GLU A 163 12.15 2.61 13.48
N MET A 164 11.76 2.63 12.21
CA MET A 164 10.71 3.53 11.73
C MET A 164 9.34 3.21 12.35
N ILE A 165 9.02 1.92 12.52
CA ILE A 165 7.80 1.49 13.22
C ILE A 165 7.84 1.90 14.68
N ASP A 166 8.96 1.68 15.37
CA ASP A 166 9.11 2.02 16.78
C ASP A 166 9.05 3.53 17.04
N LEU A 167 9.66 4.34 16.18
CA LEU A 167 9.59 5.80 16.25
C LEU A 167 8.18 6.36 15.98
N ALA A 168 7.37 5.63 15.22
CA ALA A 168 6.00 6.02 14.89
C ALA A 168 4.97 5.61 15.95
N LYS A 169 5.33 4.72 16.89
CA LYS A 169 4.46 4.39 18.03
C LYS A 169 4.26 5.64 18.91
N PRO A 170 3.03 5.91 19.36
CA PRO A 170 2.80 7.01 20.29
C PRO A 170 3.63 6.80 21.56
N SER A 171 4.33 7.86 22.01
CA SER A 171 5.10 7.83 23.25
C SER A 171 4.20 7.38 24.40
N SER A 172 4.61 6.36 25.15
CA SER A 172 3.87 5.81 26.30
C SER A 172 3.72 6.77 27.50
N ASN A 173 3.99 8.07 27.32
CA ASN A 173 3.99 9.10 28.34
C ASN A 173 2.80 10.09 28.19
N SER A 174 1.58 9.59 28.33
CA SER A 174 0.44 10.40 28.77
C SER A 174 -0.68 9.54 29.38
N MET A 175 -0.37 8.84 30.47
CA MET A 175 -1.38 8.37 31.42
C MET A 175 -0.88 8.67 32.83
N PHE A 176 -1.03 9.93 33.25
CA PHE A 176 -1.21 10.34 34.64
C PHE A 176 -2.12 11.56 34.69
#